data_AF-A0A920BGQ4-F1
#
_entry.id   AF-A0A920BGQ4-F1
#
_cell.length_a   1.000
_cell.length_b   1.000
_cell.length_c   1.000
_cell.angle_alpha   90.00
_cell.angle_beta   90.00
_cell.angle_gamma   90.00
#
_symmetry.space_group_name_H-M   'P 1'
#
loop_
_entity.id
_entity.type
_entity.pdbx_description
1 polymer ?
#
loop_
_entity_poly.entity_id
_entity_poly.type
_entity_poly.pdbx_seq_one_letter_code
_entity_poly.pdbx_strand_id
1 'polypeptide(L)'
;MPPSRFHVKQIEYKSSILTAAGTGYTGEDGLEISVPLAVAGTLWEELIGYGAKPAGLGARDTLRLEAGLPLHGNELSPTITSAQANMKWVVATTKENFLGNRQ
;
A
#
# COMPACT_ATOMS: atom_id res chain seq x y z
N MET A 1 -10.81 -0.25 -16.80
CA MET A 1 -11.02 -0.79 -15.45
C MET A 1 -9.73 -0.69 -14.64
N PRO A 2 -9.78 -0.16 -13.42
CA PRO A 2 -8.65 -0.16 -12.48
C PRO A 2 -8.27 -1.60 -12.08
N PRO A 3 -7.03 -1.84 -11.61
CA PRO A 3 -6.65 -3.16 -11.11
C PRO A 3 -7.50 -3.55 -9.90
N SER A 4 -7.84 -4.83 -9.80
CA SER A 4 -8.48 -5.40 -8.61
C SER A 4 -7.52 -5.45 -7.42
N ARG A 5 -8.04 -5.73 -6.22
CA ARG A 5 -7.24 -5.82 -5.00
C ARG A 5 -6.05 -6.79 -5.17
N PHE A 6 -4.87 -6.38 -4.73
CA PHE A 6 -3.59 -7.09 -4.87
C PHE A 6 -3.13 -7.37 -6.31
N HIS A 7 -3.65 -6.63 -7.30
CA HIS A 7 -3.17 -6.66 -8.67
C HIS A 7 -2.52 -5.34 -9.07
N VAL A 8 -1.61 -5.41 -10.02
CA VAL A 8 -0.86 -4.26 -10.55
C VAL A 8 -1.11 -4.16 -12.05
N LYS A 9 -1.25 -2.93 -12.54
CA LYS A 9 -1.43 -2.66 -13.97
C LYS A 9 -0.65 -1.42 -14.40
N GLN A 10 -0.05 -1.49 -15.58
CA GLN A 10 0.50 -0.34 -16.26
C GLN A 10 -0.58 0.36 -17.10
N ILE A 11 -0.61 1.69 -17.04
CA ILE A 11 -1.59 2.53 -17.75
C ILE A 11 -0.82 3.64 -18.47
N GLU A 12 -1.16 3.88 -19.72
CA GLU A 12 -0.63 5.03 -20.46
C GLU A 12 -1.32 6.32 -20.02
N TYR A 13 -0.53 7.34 -19.71
CA TYR A 13 -0.99 8.65 -19.28
C TYR A 13 -0.05 9.73 -19.80
N LYS A 14 -0.56 10.63 -20.65
CA LYS A 14 0.18 11.76 -21.24
C LYS A 14 1.58 11.37 -21.75
N SER A 15 1.63 10.32 -22.57
CA SER A 15 2.87 9.77 -23.15
C SER A 15 3.87 9.21 -22.13
N SER A 16 3.44 8.99 -20.89
CA SER A 16 4.18 8.29 -19.83
C SER A 16 3.45 7.01 -19.43
N ILE A 17 4.17 6.09 -18.81
CA ILE A 17 3.57 4.89 -18.19
C ILE A 17 3.45 5.13 -16.69
N LEU A 18 2.24 5.01 -16.15
CA LEU A 18 2.00 4.94 -14.72
C LEU A 18 1.77 3.49 -14.29
N THR A 19 2.11 3.20 -13.04
CA THR A 19 1.82 1.92 -12.38
C THR A 19 0.72 2.16 -11.37
N ALA A 20 -0.42 1.50 -11.55
CA ALA A 20 -1.50 1.47 -10.58
C ALA A 20 -1.52 0.11 -9.88
N ALA A 21 -1.59 0.12 -8.55
CA ALA A 21 -1.74 -1.09 -7.73
C ALA A 21 -3.04 -1.00 -6.93
N GLY A 22 -3.84 -2.07 -6.95
CA GLY A 22 -5.07 -2.22 -6.15
C GLY A 22 -4.75 -2.50 -4.69
N THR A 23 -4.06 -1.56 -4.05
CA THR A 23 -3.63 -1.64 -2.66
C THR A 23 -3.63 -0.22 -2.07
N GLY A 24 -3.46 -0.15 -0.75
CA GLY A 24 -3.36 1.09 -0.01
C GLY A 24 -3.28 0.82 1.49
N TYR A 25 -2.87 1.83 2.25
CA TYR A 25 -2.63 1.69 3.68
C TYR A 25 -3.73 2.23 4.58
N THR A 26 -4.93 2.51 4.05
CA THR A 26 -6.07 3.02 4.83
C THR A 26 -7.13 1.95 5.12
N GLY A 27 -7.06 0.78 4.49
CA GLY A 27 -8.09 -0.27 4.57
C GLY A 27 -9.25 -0.10 3.58
N GLU A 28 -9.42 1.11 3.04
CA GLU A 28 -10.45 1.47 2.05
C GLU A 28 -10.14 0.96 0.63
N ASP A 29 -11.17 0.96 -0.22
CA ASP A 29 -11.00 0.76 -1.66
C ASP A 29 -10.22 1.92 -2.28
N GLY A 30 -9.24 1.59 -3.11
CA GLY A 30 -8.36 2.60 -3.69
C GLY A 30 -7.21 2.02 -4.49
N LEU A 31 -6.32 2.93 -4.88
CA LEU A 31 -5.14 2.62 -5.68
C LEU A 31 -3.91 3.32 -5.10
N GLU A 32 -2.77 2.66 -5.18
CA GLU A 32 -1.46 3.30 -5.16
C GLU A 32 -1.04 3.59 -6.59
N ILE A 33 -0.69 4.85 -6.88
CA ILE A 33 -0.31 5.30 -8.22
C ILE A 33 1.13 5.81 -8.18
N SER A 34 2.01 5.15 -8.94
CA SER A 34 3.39 5.59 -9.17
C SER A 34 3.54 6.09 -10.60
N VAL A 35 4.17 7.25 -10.78
CA VAL A 35 4.23 7.95 -12.07
C VAL A 35 5.55 8.72 -12.20
N PRO A 36 6.07 8.95 -13.42
CA PRO A 36 7.23 9.83 -13.60
C PRO A 36 7.03 11.23 -13.03
N LEU A 37 8.09 11.78 -12.44
CA LEU A 37 8.07 13.11 -11.79
C LEU A 37 7.51 14.21 -12.68
N ALA A 38 7.84 14.17 -13.98
CA ALA A 38 7.42 15.18 -14.96
C ALA A 38 5.91 15.35 -15.10
N VAL A 39 5.12 14.33 -14.74
CA VAL A 39 3.64 14.37 -14.84
C VAL A 39 2.94 14.23 -13.48
N ALA A 40 3.70 14.11 -12.38
CA ALA A 40 3.15 13.89 -11.05
C ALA A 40 2.29 15.07 -10.55
N GLY A 41 2.75 16.32 -10.75
CA GLY A 41 2.00 17.52 -10.39
C GLY A 41 0.69 17.65 -11.16
N THR A 42 0.74 17.42 -12.48
CA THR A 42 -0.43 17.42 -13.35
C THR A 42 -1.47 16.37 -12.93
N LEU A 43 -1.03 15.15 -12.64
CA LEU A 43 -1.93 14.09 -12.17
C LEU A 43 -2.58 14.46 -10.84
N TRP A 44 -1.81 15.05 -9.91
CA TRP A 44 -2.31 15.50 -8.61
C TRP A 44 -3.42 16.55 -8.76
N GLU A 45 -3.19 17.57 -9.57
CA GLU A 45 -4.17 18.63 -9.84
C GLU A 45 -5.43 18.07 -10.52
N GLU A 46 -5.29 17.16 -11.48
CA GLU A 46 -6.41 16.51 -12.15
C GLU A 46 -7.26 15.70 -11.16
N LEU A 47 -6.66 14.91 -10.28
CA LEU A 47 -7.37 14.14 -9.26
C LEU A 47 -8.18 15.05 -8.34
N ILE A 48 -7.61 16.17 -7.90
CA ILE A 48 -8.33 17.17 -7.10
C ILE A 48 -9.46 17.80 -7.91
N GLY A 49 -9.23 18.11 -9.19
CA GLY A 49 -10.25 18.60 -10.11
C GLY A 49 -11.43 17.64 -10.29
N TYR A 50 -11.18 16.33 -10.20
CA TYR A 50 -12.22 15.29 -10.18
C TYR A 50 -12.88 15.06 -8.81
N GLY A 51 -12.53 15.86 -7.80
CA GLY A 51 -13.15 15.87 -6.48
C GLY A 51 -12.37 15.15 -5.38
N ALA A 52 -11.15 14.67 -5.66
CA ALA A 52 -10.29 14.12 -4.61
C ALA A 52 -9.95 15.19 -3.57
N LYS A 53 -9.96 14.82 -2.29
CA LYS A 53 -9.57 15.69 -1.18
C LYS A 53 -8.19 15.26 -0.69
N PRO A 54 -7.20 16.17 -0.64
CA PRO A 54 -5.90 15.86 -0.06
C PRO A 54 -6.04 15.41 1.40
N ALA A 55 -5.30 14.37 1.76
CA ALA A 55 -5.23 13.84 3.11
C ALA A 55 -3.77 13.73 3.56
N GLY A 56 -3.51 14.11 4.81
CA GLY A 56 -2.19 14.05 5.41
C GLY A 56 -1.91 12.72 6.13
N LEU A 57 -0.69 12.62 6.68
CA LEU A 57 -0.22 11.41 7.38
C LEU A 57 -1.08 11.05 8.59
N GLY A 58 -1.58 12.03 9.37
CA GLY A 58 -2.41 11.74 10.55
C GLY A 58 -3.73 11.03 10.22
N ALA A 59 -4.37 11.39 9.09
CA ALA A 59 -5.59 10.72 8.64
C ALA A 59 -5.30 9.27 8.24
N ARG A 60 -4.21 9.05 7.48
CA ARG A 60 -3.74 7.70 7.13
C ARG A 60 -3.45 6.87 8.37
N ASP A 61 -2.74 7.44 9.35
CA ASP A 61 -2.30 6.72 10.55
C ASP A 61 -3.49 6.34 11.46
N THR A 62 -4.58 7.10 11.40
CA THR A 62 -5.85 6.74 12.05
C THR A 62 -6.54 5.60 11.31
N LEU A 63 -6.80 5.76 10.01
CA LEU A 63 -7.53 4.76 9.21
C LEU A 63 -6.82 3.41 9.17
N ARG A 64 -5.48 3.40 9.05
CA ARG A 64 -4.68 2.17 9.06
C ARG A 64 -4.85 1.41 10.38
N LEU A 65 -4.95 2.14 11.49
CA LEU A 65 -5.09 1.56 12.82
C LEU A 65 -6.49 0.94 12.98
N GLU A 66 -7.53 1.66 12.53
CA GLU A 66 -8.91 1.16 12.49
C GLU A 66 -9.04 -0.10 11.62
N ALA A 67 -8.30 -0.16 10.51
CA ALA A 67 -8.23 -1.32 9.63
C ALA A 67 -7.31 -2.46 10.14
N GLY A 68 -6.62 -2.27 11.27
CA GLY A 68 -5.70 -3.27 11.84
C GLY A 68 -4.42 -3.48 11.03
N LEU A 69 -4.01 -2.50 10.23
CA LEU A 69 -2.78 -2.55 9.43
C LEU A 69 -1.56 -2.16 10.30
N PRO A 70 -0.58 -3.08 10.48
CA PRO A 70 0.51 -2.87 11.43
C PRO A 70 1.57 -1.93 10.86
N LEU A 71 2.27 -1.14 11.68
CA LEU A 71 3.32 -0.23 11.20
C LEU A 71 4.67 -0.57 11.86
N HIS A 72 5.75 -0.56 11.06
CA HIS A 72 7.09 -0.77 11.60
C HIS A 72 7.48 0.37 12.57
N GLY A 73 8.05 -0.01 13.71
CA GLY A 73 8.30 0.87 14.85
C GLY A 73 7.13 0.96 15.85
N ASN A 74 5.95 0.43 15.50
CA ASN A 74 4.80 0.31 16.39
C ASN A 74 4.50 -1.17 16.64
N GLU A 75 3.66 -1.79 15.80
CA GLU A 75 3.28 -3.20 15.94
C GLU A 75 4.32 -4.17 15.36
N LEU A 76 5.23 -3.68 14.51
CA LEU A 76 6.32 -4.48 13.96
C LEU A 76 7.66 -3.95 14.43
N SER A 77 8.52 -4.86 14.90
CA SER A 77 9.90 -4.56 15.23
C SER A 77 10.73 -5.85 15.22
N PRO A 78 12.08 -5.77 15.25
CA PRO A 78 12.93 -6.95 15.36
C PRO A 78 12.67 -7.81 16.60
N THR A 79 12.02 -7.26 17.64
CA THR A 79 11.69 -7.98 18.88
C THR A 79 10.26 -8.51 18.92
N ILE A 80 9.45 -8.29 17.87
CA ILE A 80 8.06 -8.76 17.76
C ILE A 80 7.97 -9.76 16.61
N THR A 81 7.63 -11.01 16.92
CA THR A 81 7.43 -12.05 15.91
C THR A 81 6.15 -11.81 15.09
N SER A 82 6.09 -12.32 13.86
CA SER A 82 4.88 -12.25 13.03
C SER A 82 3.66 -12.88 13.71
N ALA A 83 3.86 -13.87 14.58
CA ALA A 83 2.79 -14.45 15.39
C ALA A 83 2.26 -13.48 16.45
N GLN A 84 3.13 -12.77 17.17
CA GLN A 84 2.75 -11.75 18.16
C GLN A 84 2.05 -10.55 17.49
N ALA A 85 2.46 -10.18 16.28
CA ALA A 85 1.83 -9.12 15.50
C ALA A 85 0.52 -9.54 14.80
N ASN A 86 -0.02 -10.73 15.08
CA ASN A 86 -1.21 -11.29 14.41
C ASN A 86 -1.08 -11.40 12.88
N MET A 87 0.13 -11.62 12.38
CA MET A 87 0.47 -11.72 10.95
C MET A 87 0.89 -13.13 10.53
N LYS A 88 0.41 -14.20 11.18
CA LYS A 88 0.76 -15.57 10.77
C LYS A 88 0.44 -15.85 9.29
N TRP A 89 -0.59 -15.20 8.76
CA TRP A 89 -1.06 -15.34 7.40
C TRP A 89 -0.08 -14.85 6.31
N VAL A 90 0.90 -13.99 6.66
CA VAL A 90 1.91 -13.52 5.68
C VAL A 90 3.12 -14.44 5.56
N VAL A 91 3.23 -15.45 6.43
CA VAL A 91 4.37 -16.38 6.45
C VAL A 91 4.01 -17.63 5.66
N ALA A 92 4.69 -17.84 4.53
CA ALA A 92 4.57 -19.06 3.75
C ALA A 92 5.35 -20.21 4.42
N THR A 93 4.74 -20.88 5.39
CA THR A 93 5.36 -21.99 6.16
C THR A 93 5.73 -23.20 5.31
N THR A 94 5.18 -23.31 4.10
CA THR A 94 5.50 -24.35 3.12
C THR A 94 6.78 -24.06 2.33
N LYS A 95 7.35 -22.86 2.43
CA LYS A 95 8.59 -22.51 1.73
C LYS A 95 9.79 -23.14 2.43
N GLU A 96 10.55 -23.96 1.70
CA GLU A 96 11.67 -24.73 2.23
C GLU A 96 12.76 -23.88 2.91
N ASN A 97 13.04 -22.69 2.36
CA ASN A 97 14.12 -21.84 2.87
C ASN A 97 13.76 -20.34 2.86
N PHE A 98 13.78 -19.72 4.03
CA PHE A 98 13.77 -18.27 4.22
C PHE A 98 14.35 -17.92 5.60
N LEU A 99 14.88 -16.72 5.76
CA LEU A 99 15.41 -16.26 7.05
C LEU A 99 14.30 -16.26 8.11
N GLY A 100 14.54 -16.93 9.25
CA GLY A 100 13.56 -17.06 10.34
C GLY A 100 12.65 -18.29 10.27
N ASN A 101 12.81 -19.20 9.30
CA ASN A 101 11.96 -20.39 9.14
C ASN A 101 12.25 -21.56 10.11
N ARG A 102 13.18 -21.41 11.04
CA ARG A 102 13.57 -22.42 12.06
C ARG A 102 13.56 -21.84 13.48
N GLN A 103 12.68 -20.88 13.76
CA GLN A 103 12.45 -20.37 15.12
C GLN A 103 11.24 -21.04 15.75
#